data_AF-A0A9P5T0Z3-F1
#
_entry.id   AF-A0A9P5T0Z3-F1
#
_cell.length_a   1.000
_cell.length_b   1.000
_cell.length_c   1.000
_cell.angle_alpha   90.00
_cell.angle_beta   90.00
_cell.angle_gamma   90.00
#
_symmetry.space_group_name_H-M   'P 1'
#
loop_
_entity.id
_entity.type
_entity.pdbx_description
1 polymer ?
#
loop_
_entity_poly.entity_id
_entity_poly.type
_entity_poly.pdbx_seq_one_letter_code
_entity_poly.pdbx_strand_id
1 'polypeptide(L)'
;MLPEHCVGTIDIKLSQDQLKQLLQGQQKLLQQREQNHEELLELAKGQGVILDLQKRTFNRLVVIRDQARALLTQTYELHEYPFTRLFIVFPKSTRLRDKLTNLHCEHFRIYFLCECGAHTIPEGSKGQHEVHLAKHEGYDLERPKEFFEKYGSYVMAMMCMIKYGIIAGSIVVPPLANLKILEGLEDAQKNMDCFKRNFALLVNDTINFLQDEGNGVVRDGPSLDDMGIDKVEALEGADLRQMGSHLKIQGERQVYGNLYRTITPQGHVKWVCIDHYRVIYRESAVKELLNAVQLHQGKFIEETVGSKSKSRRVFRHGISTK
;
A
#
# COMPACT_ATOMS: atom_id res chain seq x y z
N MET A 1 39.06 18.60 -114.34
CA MET A 1 37.87 19.31 -113.84
C MET A 1 37.17 18.37 -112.88
N LEU A 2 37.34 18.60 -111.57
CA LEU A 2 36.69 17.87 -110.48
C LEU A 2 35.80 18.88 -109.75
N PRO A 3 34.55 18.54 -109.36
CA PRO A 3 33.68 19.46 -108.66
C PRO A 3 33.97 19.46 -107.15
N GLU A 4 33.99 20.65 -106.58
CA GLU A 4 34.15 20.93 -105.16
C GLU A 4 32.96 20.39 -104.35
N HIS A 5 33.27 19.59 -103.33
CA HIS A 5 32.33 19.16 -102.30
C HIS A 5 32.02 20.33 -101.34
N CYS A 6 30.78 20.82 -101.37
CA CYS A 6 30.23 21.60 -100.26
C CYS A 6 29.95 20.65 -99.07
N VAL A 7 30.78 20.72 -98.02
CA VAL A 7 30.55 20.01 -96.76
C VAL A 7 29.59 20.84 -95.90
N GLY A 8 28.42 20.26 -95.61
CA GLY A 8 27.34 20.86 -94.85
C GLY A 8 27.74 21.21 -93.42
N THR A 9 27.61 22.49 -93.07
CA THR A 9 27.77 23.03 -91.71
C THR A 9 26.41 23.09 -90.99
N ILE A 10 25.63 22.01 -91.09
CA ILE A 10 24.30 21.92 -90.48
C ILE A 10 24.23 20.58 -89.76
N ASP A 11 24.68 20.54 -88.49
CA ASP A 11 24.22 19.54 -87.50
C ASP A 11 24.79 19.77 -86.08
N ILE A 12 25.80 20.62 -85.90
CA ILE A 12 26.46 20.81 -84.59
C ILE A 12 25.62 21.69 -83.63
N LYS A 13 24.83 22.65 -84.15
CA LYS A 13 23.99 23.54 -83.32
C LYS A 13 22.78 22.81 -82.72
N LEU A 14 22.19 21.86 -83.43
CA LEU A 14 21.05 21.07 -82.96
C LEU A 14 21.44 20.18 -81.76
N SER A 15 22.68 19.71 -81.73
CA SER A 15 23.26 18.91 -80.64
C SER A 15 23.52 19.71 -79.35
N GLN A 16 23.93 20.98 -79.45
CA GLN A 16 24.21 21.83 -78.28
C GLN A 16 22.94 22.23 -77.53
N ASP A 17 21.85 22.54 -78.23
CA ASP A 17 20.57 22.89 -77.60
C ASP A 17 19.94 21.69 -76.89
N GLN A 18 20.04 20.49 -77.49
CA GLN A 18 19.62 19.25 -76.84
C GLN A 18 20.43 18.96 -75.57
N LEU A 19 21.75 19.17 -75.60
CA LEU A 19 22.61 18.99 -74.42
C LEU A 19 22.24 19.99 -73.31
N LYS A 20 21.95 21.24 -73.67
CA LYS A 20 21.55 22.29 -72.71
C LYS A 20 20.19 22.00 -72.08
N GLN A 21 19.22 21.51 -72.86
CA GLN A 21 17.93 21.05 -72.35
C GLN A 21 18.07 19.84 -71.42
N LEU A 22 18.94 18.88 -71.76
CA LEU A 22 19.24 17.72 -70.91
C LEU A 22 19.84 18.16 -69.57
N LEU A 23 20.82 19.07 -69.58
CA LEU A 23 21.45 19.58 -68.37
C LEU A 23 20.45 20.33 -67.49
N GLN A 24 19.60 21.16 -68.08
CA GLN A 24 18.52 21.86 -67.36
C GLN A 24 17.49 20.89 -66.77
N GLY A 25 17.14 19.83 -67.51
CA GLY A 25 16.25 18.77 -67.02
C GLY A 25 16.84 18.03 -65.82
N GLN A 26 18.13 17.70 -65.90
CA GLN A 26 18.85 17.02 -64.81
C GLN A 26 18.94 17.91 -63.55
N GLN A 27 19.18 19.21 -63.72
CA GLN A 27 19.24 20.15 -62.60
C GLN A 27 17.88 20.33 -61.91
N LYS A 28 16.78 20.41 -62.68
CA LYS A 28 15.42 20.46 -62.11
C LYS A 28 15.08 19.20 -61.33
N LEU A 29 15.47 18.02 -61.84
CA LEU A 29 15.27 16.75 -61.14
C LEU A 29 16.01 16.69 -59.80
N LEU A 30 17.25 17.19 -59.74
CA LEU A 30 18.01 17.24 -58.50
C LEU A 30 17.37 18.18 -57.48
N GLN A 31 16.95 19.38 -57.89
CA GLN A 31 16.24 20.31 -57.01
C GLN A 31 14.94 19.73 -56.48
N GLN A 32 14.16 19.05 -57.34
CA GLN A 32 12.93 18.40 -56.93
C GLN A 32 13.19 17.25 -55.95
N ARG A 33 14.29 16.49 -56.13
CA ARG A 33 14.68 15.44 -55.19
C ARG A 33 15.10 15.99 -53.83
N GLU A 34 15.81 17.12 -53.80
CA GLU A 34 16.18 17.81 -52.57
C GLU A 34 14.94 18.31 -51.82
N GLN A 35 14.00 18.96 -52.51
CA GLN A 35 12.73 19.41 -51.92
C GLN A 35 11.92 18.25 -51.35
N ASN A 36 11.76 17.16 -52.10
CA ASN A 36 11.06 15.98 -51.62
C ASN A 36 11.74 15.36 -50.37
N HIS A 37 13.07 15.41 -50.31
CA HIS A 37 13.81 14.89 -49.16
C HIS A 37 13.59 15.75 -47.91
N GLU A 38 13.58 17.07 -48.06
CA GLU A 38 13.30 18.02 -46.98
C GLU A 38 11.86 17.84 -46.45
N GLU A 39 10.87 17.68 -47.33
CA GLU A 39 9.49 17.42 -46.95
C GLU A 39 9.33 16.10 -46.19
N LEU A 40 10.03 15.04 -46.62
CA LEU A 40 10.09 13.76 -45.91
C LEU A 40 10.68 13.89 -44.50
N LEU A 41 11.71 14.72 -44.33
CA LEU A 41 12.32 14.97 -43.02
C LEU A 41 11.37 15.75 -42.09
N GLU A 42 10.65 16.75 -42.61
CA GLU A 42 9.65 17.50 -41.84
C GLU A 42 8.46 16.60 -41.45
N LEU A 43 7.99 15.73 -42.34
CA LEU A 43 6.98 14.72 -42.01
C LEU A 43 7.45 13.76 -40.90
N ALA A 44 8.69 13.29 -40.98
CA ALA A 44 9.27 12.42 -39.96
C ALA A 44 9.38 13.12 -38.58
N LYS A 45 9.79 14.39 -38.56
CA LYS A 45 9.79 15.22 -37.34
C LYS A 45 8.37 15.39 -36.79
N GLY A 46 7.40 15.69 -37.66
CA GLY A 46 5.99 15.83 -37.31
C GLY A 46 5.42 14.56 -36.67
N GLN A 47 5.72 13.40 -37.23
CA GLN A 47 5.34 12.10 -36.66
C GLN A 47 5.96 11.87 -35.27
N GLY A 48 7.23 12.25 -35.08
CA GLY A 48 7.90 12.17 -33.77
C GLY A 48 7.20 12.99 -32.68
N VAL A 49 6.79 14.21 -33.01
CA VAL A 49 6.05 15.09 -32.07
C VAL A 49 4.68 14.50 -31.71
N ILE A 50 3.95 13.94 -32.68
CA ILE A 50 2.63 13.32 -32.45
C ILE A 50 2.77 12.10 -31.54
N LEU A 51 3.76 11.23 -31.77
CA LEU A 51 4.00 10.06 -30.93
C LEU A 51 4.32 10.45 -29.48
N ASP A 52 5.14 11.49 -29.29
CA ASP A 52 5.46 11.98 -27.94
C ASP A 52 4.22 12.56 -27.24
N LEU A 53 3.38 13.32 -27.97
CA LEU A 53 2.11 13.82 -27.43
C LEU A 53 1.15 12.70 -27.04
N GLN A 54 1.03 11.66 -27.88
CA GLN A 54 0.21 10.48 -27.58
C GLN A 54 0.74 9.75 -26.34
N LYS A 55 2.06 9.55 -26.23
CA LYS A 55 2.69 8.92 -25.07
C LYS A 55 2.42 9.70 -23.78
N ARG A 56 2.58 11.02 -23.80
CA ARG A 56 2.26 11.91 -22.66
C ARG A 56 0.79 11.81 -22.27
N THR A 57 -0.12 11.78 -23.26
CA THR A 57 -1.57 11.68 -23.03
C THR A 57 -1.92 10.33 -22.41
N PHE A 58 -1.38 9.23 -22.92
CA PHE A 58 -1.59 7.90 -22.38
C PHE A 58 -1.09 7.80 -20.93
N ASN A 59 0.11 8.30 -20.65
CA ASN A 59 0.67 8.32 -19.29
C ASN A 59 -0.23 9.10 -18.31
N ARG A 60 -0.81 10.23 -18.74
CA ARG A 60 -1.77 10.99 -17.92
C ARG A 60 -3.06 10.21 -17.65
N LEU A 61 -3.58 9.51 -18.65
CA LEU A 61 -4.78 8.69 -18.50
C LEU A 61 -4.58 7.53 -17.52
N VAL A 62 -3.39 6.92 -17.50
CA VAL A 62 -3.03 5.89 -16.52
C VAL A 62 -3.07 6.47 -15.11
N VAL A 63 -2.42 7.60 -14.87
CA VAL A 63 -2.42 8.27 -13.55
C VAL A 63 -3.84 8.62 -13.09
N ILE A 64 -4.68 9.17 -13.96
CA ILE A 64 -6.06 9.53 -13.63
C ILE A 64 -6.88 8.28 -13.27
N ARG A 65 -6.73 7.19 -14.04
CA ARG A 65 -7.40 5.92 -13.78
C ARG A 65 -7.02 5.36 -12.42
N ASP A 66 -5.73 5.34 -12.11
CA ASP A 66 -5.21 4.80 -10.86
C ASP A 66 -5.69 5.63 -9.65
N GLN A 67 -5.70 6.96 -9.78
CA GLN A 67 -6.26 7.86 -8.76
C GLN A 67 -7.76 7.63 -8.56
N ALA A 68 -8.53 7.53 -9.65
CA ALA A 68 -9.98 7.28 -9.56
C ALA A 68 -10.25 5.94 -8.87
N ARG A 69 -9.49 4.89 -9.20
CA ARG A 69 -9.60 3.58 -8.55
C ARG A 69 -9.29 3.67 -7.06
N ALA A 70 -8.20 4.35 -6.69
CA ALA A 70 -7.82 4.53 -5.29
C ALA A 70 -8.91 5.27 -4.49
N LEU A 71 -9.49 6.33 -5.04
CA LEU A 71 -10.58 7.08 -4.38
C LEU A 71 -11.84 6.23 -4.18
N LEU A 72 -12.20 5.42 -5.18
CA LEU A 72 -13.36 4.52 -5.09
C LEU A 72 -13.12 3.44 -4.02
N THR A 73 -11.95 2.82 -4.02
CA THR A 73 -11.54 1.84 -2.99
C THR A 73 -11.58 2.48 -1.61
N GLN A 74 -10.98 3.65 -1.43
CA GLN A 74 -10.96 4.35 -0.15
C GLN A 74 -12.37 4.64 0.36
N THR A 75 -13.25 5.16 -0.49
CA THR A 75 -14.62 5.54 -0.11
C THR A 75 -15.41 4.32 0.36
N TYR A 76 -15.29 3.21 -0.37
CA TYR A 76 -15.91 1.94 0.00
C TYR A 76 -15.35 1.39 1.32
N GLU A 77 -14.02 1.27 1.43
CA GLU A 77 -13.38 0.65 2.59
C GLU A 77 -13.56 1.45 3.89
N LEU A 78 -13.65 2.79 3.82
CA LEU A 78 -13.90 3.64 4.98
C LEU A 78 -15.28 3.38 5.61
N HIS A 79 -16.26 3.01 4.79
CA HIS A 79 -17.61 2.66 5.21
C HIS A 79 -17.69 1.20 5.69
N GLU A 80 -17.08 0.29 4.93
CA GLU A 80 -17.20 -1.14 5.20
C GLU A 80 -16.39 -1.62 6.41
N TYR A 81 -15.25 -0.99 6.71
CA TYR A 81 -14.31 -1.49 7.71
C TYR A 81 -14.17 -0.51 8.90
N PRO A 82 -15.15 -0.51 9.83
CA PRO A 82 -15.18 0.45 10.94
C PRO A 82 -14.06 0.28 11.97
N PHE A 83 -13.42 -0.90 12.01
CA PHE A 83 -12.24 -1.24 12.82
C PHE A 83 -11.34 -2.25 12.08
N THR A 84 -10.20 -2.62 12.68
CA THR A 84 -9.20 -3.52 12.08
C THR A 84 -9.78 -4.89 11.72
N ARG A 85 -9.31 -5.45 10.61
CA ARG A 85 -9.70 -6.80 10.15
C ARG A 85 -8.93 -7.89 10.88
N LEU A 86 -7.86 -7.51 11.59
CA LEU A 86 -6.96 -8.42 12.26
C LEU A 86 -7.14 -8.33 13.78
N PHE A 87 -7.59 -9.43 14.38
CA PHE A 87 -7.73 -9.54 15.83
C PHE A 87 -7.48 -10.94 16.33
N ILE A 88 -7.22 -11.05 17.63
CA ILE A 88 -7.00 -12.28 18.36
C ILE A 88 -7.85 -12.27 19.63
N VAL A 89 -8.27 -13.45 20.09
CA VAL A 89 -9.14 -13.60 21.26
C VAL A 89 -8.48 -14.51 22.27
N PHE A 90 -8.48 -14.07 23.53
CA PHE A 90 -7.93 -14.85 24.62
C PHE A 90 -8.88 -14.91 25.82
N PRO A 91 -8.87 -16.02 26.57
CA PRO A 91 -9.55 -16.08 27.85
C PRO A 91 -8.91 -15.07 28.82
N LYS A 92 -9.73 -14.47 29.67
CA LYS A 92 -9.23 -13.68 30.80
C LYS A 92 -8.58 -14.61 31.80
N SER A 93 -7.41 -14.20 32.29
CA SER A 93 -6.79 -14.85 33.44
C SER A 93 -7.73 -14.72 34.65
N THR A 94 -8.42 -15.82 34.99
CA THR A 94 -9.26 -15.88 36.18
C THR A 94 -8.37 -16.00 37.40
N ARG A 95 -8.58 -15.16 38.42
CA ARG A 95 -7.93 -15.38 39.71
C ARG A 95 -8.48 -16.69 40.28
N LEU A 96 -7.65 -17.43 41.03
CA LEU A 96 -8.04 -18.70 41.68
C LEU A 96 -9.38 -18.63 42.43
N ARG A 97 -9.73 -17.45 42.98
CA ARG A 97 -10.99 -17.21 43.68
C ARG A 97 -12.22 -17.15 42.75
N ASP A 98 -12.07 -16.70 41.50
CA ASP A 98 -13.17 -16.55 40.53
C ASP A 98 -13.58 -17.90 39.92
N LYS A 99 -12.67 -18.89 39.89
CA LYS A 99 -12.94 -20.26 39.44
C LYS A 99 -13.94 -21.02 40.31
N LEU A 100 -14.06 -20.64 41.58
CA LEU A 100 -14.98 -21.30 42.54
C LEU A 100 -16.43 -20.84 42.41
N THR A 101 -16.68 -19.64 41.87
CA THR A 101 -18.02 -19.04 41.83
C THR A 101 -18.65 -19.05 40.44
N ASN A 102 -17.85 -19.09 39.36
CA ASN A 102 -18.34 -19.05 37.99
C ASN A 102 -17.64 -20.12 37.13
N LEU A 103 -18.08 -21.39 37.26
CA LEU A 103 -17.59 -22.50 36.44
C LEU A 103 -17.91 -22.34 34.95
N HIS A 104 -18.79 -21.40 34.57
CA HIS A 104 -19.29 -21.23 33.19
C HIS A 104 -19.23 -19.80 32.65
N CYS A 105 -18.53 -18.87 33.32
CA CYS A 105 -18.30 -17.53 32.77
C CYS A 105 -16.86 -17.41 32.26
N GLU A 106 -16.60 -18.03 31.12
CA GLU A 106 -15.38 -17.81 30.37
C GLU A 106 -15.45 -16.39 29.79
N HIS A 107 -14.87 -15.47 30.53
CA HIS A 107 -14.74 -14.11 30.05
C HIS A 107 -13.62 -14.11 29.03
N PHE A 108 -13.93 -13.72 27.81
CA PHE A 108 -12.94 -13.55 26.76
C PHE A 108 -12.66 -12.08 26.51
N ARG A 109 -11.51 -11.82 25.91
CA ARG A 109 -11.08 -10.49 25.51
C ARG A 109 -10.54 -10.51 24.09
N ILE A 110 -11.04 -9.57 23.28
CA ILE A 110 -10.53 -9.31 21.93
C ILE A 110 -9.35 -8.35 22.01
N TYR A 111 -8.34 -8.64 21.21
CA TYR A 111 -7.19 -7.79 21.01
C TYR A 111 -6.98 -7.52 19.53
N PHE A 112 -6.85 -6.24 19.17
CA PHE A 112 -6.69 -5.77 17.80
C PHE A 112 -5.22 -5.68 17.40
N LEU A 113 -4.92 -6.15 16.19
CA LEU A 113 -3.58 -6.11 15.63
C LEU A 113 -3.39 -4.86 14.77
N CYS A 114 -2.17 -4.33 14.79
CA CYS A 114 -1.70 -3.30 13.89
C CYS A 114 -1.41 -3.91 12.52
N GLU A 115 -2.10 -3.44 11.49
CA GLU A 115 -1.97 -3.86 10.09
C GLU A 115 -0.79 -3.17 9.38
N CYS A 116 0.28 -2.86 10.10
CA CYS A 116 1.48 -2.31 9.46
C CYS A 116 2.21 -3.41 8.68
N GLY A 117 2.75 -3.01 7.54
CA GLY A 117 3.43 -3.87 6.58
C GLY A 117 4.16 -3.06 5.53
N ALA A 118 4.81 -3.74 4.59
CA ALA A 118 5.45 -3.11 3.43
C ALA A 118 4.52 -2.13 2.68
N HIS A 119 3.22 -2.43 2.63
CA HIS A 119 2.21 -1.59 1.97
C HIS A 119 1.78 -0.34 2.75
N THR A 120 2.18 -0.23 4.02
CA THR A 120 1.96 0.97 4.86
C THR A 120 3.21 1.83 5.00
N ILE A 121 4.35 1.33 4.51
CA ILE A 121 5.64 1.99 4.62
C ILE A 121 5.83 2.97 3.45
N PRO A 122 6.18 4.23 3.72
CA PRO A 122 6.74 5.10 2.70
C PRO A 122 8.09 4.57 2.19
N GLU A 123 8.31 4.64 0.88
CA GLU A 123 9.58 4.20 0.27
C GLU A 123 10.79 4.85 0.96
N GLY A 124 11.68 4.02 1.53
CA GLY A 124 12.93 4.45 2.17
C GLY A 124 12.92 4.52 3.70
N SER A 125 11.79 4.27 4.39
CA SER A 125 11.80 4.20 5.85
C SER A 125 12.57 2.96 6.37
N LYS A 126 13.30 3.10 7.48
CA LYS A 126 14.12 2.06 8.11
C LYS A 126 13.47 1.48 9.38
N GLY A 127 12.17 1.24 9.35
CA GLY A 127 11.42 0.61 10.45
C GLY A 127 11.11 -0.86 10.17
N GLN A 128 11.02 -1.68 11.22
CA GLN A 128 10.37 -2.99 11.13
C GLN A 128 8.86 -2.76 11.23
N HIS A 129 8.15 -2.85 10.10
CA HIS A 129 6.69 -2.77 10.05
C HIS A 129 6.12 -4.16 9.80
N GLU A 130 6.01 -4.95 10.85
CA GLU A 130 5.37 -6.27 10.83
C GLU A 130 4.09 -6.21 11.66
N VAL A 131 3.12 -7.06 11.32
CA VAL A 131 1.86 -7.14 12.07
C VAL A 131 2.14 -7.49 13.54
N HIS A 132 1.67 -6.65 14.45
CA HIS A 132 1.89 -6.81 15.89
C HIS A 132 0.68 -6.38 16.70
N LEU A 133 0.67 -6.70 18.00
CA LEU A 133 -0.43 -6.32 18.87
C LEU A 133 -0.37 -4.82 19.19
N ALA A 134 -1.48 -4.12 18.97
CA ALA A 134 -1.58 -2.71 19.30
C ALA A 134 -1.55 -2.47 20.81
N LYS A 135 -1.02 -1.30 21.22
CA LYS A 135 -0.94 -0.85 22.62
C LYS A 135 -2.32 -0.53 23.19
N HIS A 136 -3.11 -1.55 23.55
CA HIS A 136 -4.39 -1.40 24.23
C HIS A 136 -4.66 -2.54 25.23
N GLU A 137 -5.57 -2.33 26.18
CA GLU A 137 -5.90 -3.32 27.21
C GLU A 137 -6.73 -4.51 26.71
N GLY A 138 -7.34 -4.37 25.53
CA GLY A 138 -8.27 -5.30 24.90
C GLY A 138 -9.71 -5.07 25.34
N TYR A 139 -10.66 -5.68 24.62
CA TYR A 139 -12.10 -5.45 24.77
C TYR A 139 -12.79 -6.69 25.29
N ASP A 140 -13.54 -6.54 26.37
CA ASP A 140 -14.27 -7.67 26.94
C ASP A 140 -15.40 -8.11 26.01
N LEU A 141 -15.58 -9.42 25.85
CA LEU A 141 -16.68 -10.01 25.10
C LEU A 141 -17.92 -10.16 25.99
N GLU A 142 -19.04 -9.58 25.60
CA GLU A 142 -20.31 -9.67 26.34
C GLU A 142 -21.06 -10.97 26.06
N ARG A 143 -20.99 -11.46 24.81
CA ARG A 143 -21.68 -12.67 24.35
C ARG A 143 -20.68 -13.63 23.68
N PRO A 144 -19.78 -14.27 24.45
CA PRO A 144 -18.73 -15.12 23.88
C PRO A 144 -19.27 -16.28 23.05
N LYS A 145 -20.36 -16.94 23.47
CA LYS A 145 -20.96 -18.07 22.73
C LYS A 145 -21.40 -17.66 21.32
N GLU A 146 -22.29 -16.68 21.21
CA GLU A 146 -22.73 -16.14 19.92
C GLU A 146 -21.55 -15.62 19.07
N PHE A 147 -20.55 -15.04 19.72
CA PHE A 147 -19.33 -14.61 19.06
C PHE A 147 -18.57 -15.78 18.44
N PHE A 148 -18.34 -16.87 19.19
CA PHE A 148 -17.60 -18.03 18.67
C PHE A 148 -18.41 -18.90 17.72
N GLU A 149 -19.74 -18.94 17.83
CA GLU A 149 -20.60 -19.52 16.79
C GLU A 149 -20.39 -18.85 15.44
N LYS A 150 -20.21 -17.52 15.43
CA LYS A 150 -20.03 -16.76 14.19
C LYS A 150 -18.57 -16.63 13.74
N TYR A 151 -17.65 -16.35 14.66
CA TYR A 151 -16.26 -15.99 14.37
C TYR A 151 -15.26 -17.06 14.82
N GLY A 152 -15.72 -18.18 15.39
CA GLY A 152 -14.85 -19.21 15.97
C GLY A 152 -13.90 -19.85 14.98
N SER A 153 -14.33 -20.07 13.73
CA SER A 153 -13.47 -20.57 12.64
C SER A 153 -12.31 -19.60 12.35
N TYR A 154 -12.61 -18.30 12.24
CA TYR A 154 -11.60 -17.26 12.08
C TYR A 154 -10.64 -17.23 13.27
N VAL A 155 -11.15 -17.24 14.51
CA VAL A 155 -10.30 -17.23 15.71
C VAL A 155 -9.42 -18.47 15.76
N MET A 156 -9.96 -19.65 15.45
CA MET A 156 -9.18 -20.90 15.38
C MET A 156 -8.05 -20.77 14.36
N ALA A 157 -8.37 -20.32 13.14
CA ALA A 157 -7.37 -20.11 12.09
C ALA A 157 -6.27 -19.16 12.58
N MET A 158 -6.63 -18.00 13.14
CA MET A 158 -5.69 -17.04 13.72
C MET A 158 -4.80 -17.68 14.79
N MET A 159 -5.36 -18.43 15.73
CA MET A 159 -4.59 -19.12 16.78
C MET A 159 -3.62 -20.15 16.20
N CYS A 160 -4.06 -20.92 15.20
CA CYS A 160 -3.21 -21.87 14.50
C CYS A 160 -2.07 -21.18 13.75
N MET A 161 -2.32 -20.07 13.04
CA MET A 161 -1.24 -19.33 12.36
C MET A 161 -0.23 -18.81 13.37
N ILE A 162 -0.72 -18.30 14.50
CA ILE A 162 0.13 -17.78 15.56
C ILE A 162 0.93 -18.93 16.17
N LYS A 163 0.33 -20.09 16.46
CA LYS A 163 0.99 -21.26 17.09
C LYS A 163 2.01 -21.94 16.20
N TYR A 164 1.62 -22.30 14.99
CA TYR A 164 2.39 -23.17 14.12
C TYR A 164 3.12 -22.41 13.01
N GLY A 165 2.82 -21.13 12.83
CA GLY A 165 3.20 -20.39 11.63
C GLY A 165 2.38 -20.86 10.42
N ILE A 166 2.55 -20.16 9.30
CA ILE A 166 2.00 -20.56 8.01
C ILE A 166 3.04 -20.33 6.93
N ILE A 167 3.09 -21.27 5.98
CA ILE A 167 3.71 -21.07 4.67
C ILE A 167 2.59 -21.21 3.64
N ALA A 168 2.07 -20.10 3.13
CA ALA A 168 1.05 -20.09 2.09
C ALA A 168 1.54 -19.26 0.90
N GLY A 169 1.89 -19.94 -0.19
CA GLY A 169 2.51 -19.31 -1.35
C GLY A 169 3.84 -18.64 -0.99
N SER A 170 3.92 -17.31 -1.17
CA SER A 170 5.10 -16.49 -0.81
C SER A 170 5.02 -15.87 0.58
N ILE A 171 3.93 -16.09 1.34
CA ILE A 171 3.74 -15.52 2.67
C ILE A 171 4.19 -16.55 3.71
N VAL A 172 5.31 -16.23 4.38
CA VAL A 172 5.82 -16.98 5.54
C VAL A 172 5.47 -16.19 6.79
N VAL A 173 4.51 -16.68 7.56
CA VAL A 173 4.26 -16.22 8.93
C VAL A 173 5.01 -17.19 9.84
N PRO A 174 6.13 -16.78 10.46
CA PRO A 174 6.88 -17.70 11.29
C PRO A 174 6.06 -18.06 12.55
N PRO A 175 6.29 -19.24 13.13
CA PRO A 175 5.59 -19.65 14.34
C PRO A 175 5.80 -18.67 15.49
N LEU A 176 4.88 -18.74 16.44
CA LEU A 176 4.74 -17.96 17.67
C LEU A 176 6.05 -17.54 18.36
N ALA A 177 7.04 -18.44 18.39
CA ALA A 177 8.33 -18.20 18.99
C ALA A 177 9.14 -17.06 18.33
N ASN A 178 8.81 -16.73 17.08
CA ASN A 178 9.55 -15.79 16.23
C ASN A 178 8.75 -14.54 15.87
N LEU A 179 7.45 -14.51 16.15
CA LEU A 179 6.59 -13.36 15.88
C LEU A 179 6.84 -12.28 16.94
N LYS A 180 7.38 -11.14 16.49
CA LYS A 180 7.51 -9.88 17.27
C LYS A 180 6.16 -9.24 17.64
N ILE A 181 5.07 -10.02 17.68
CA ILE A 181 3.73 -9.57 18.06
C ILE A 181 3.73 -8.85 19.41
N LEU A 182 4.66 -9.21 20.31
CA LEU A 182 4.77 -8.69 21.66
C LEU A 182 5.61 -7.40 21.79
N GLU A 183 6.28 -6.92 20.73
CA GLU A 183 7.12 -5.70 20.80
C GLU A 183 6.31 -4.44 21.13
N GLY A 184 5.01 -4.42 20.79
CA GLY A 184 4.10 -3.33 21.17
C GLY A 184 3.76 -3.26 22.66
N LEU A 185 4.19 -4.20 23.51
CA LEU A 185 3.58 -4.40 24.83
C LEU A 185 4.38 -3.85 26.02
N GLU A 186 5.33 -2.95 25.80
CA GLU A 186 6.25 -2.47 26.85
C GLU A 186 5.67 -1.40 27.81
N ASP A 187 4.61 -0.67 27.41
CA ASP A 187 4.18 0.54 28.13
C ASP A 187 2.88 0.43 28.96
N ALA A 188 2.15 -0.70 28.91
CA ALA A 188 0.89 -0.87 29.66
C ALA A 188 1.06 -1.86 30.83
N GLN A 189 1.59 -1.32 31.93
CA GLN A 189 2.10 -2.06 33.10
C GLN A 189 1.00 -2.56 34.04
N LYS A 190 0.61 -3.83 33.86
CA LYS A 190 0.31 -4.85 34.90
C LYS A 190 -0.43 -6.05 34.33
N ASN A 191 -1.44 -5.81 33.48
CA ASN A 191 -2.20 -6.88 32.83
C ASN A 191 -1.40 -7.57 31.71
N MET A 192 -0.49 -6.83 31.07
CA MET A 192 0.24 -7.31 29.89
C MET A 192 1.53 -8.08 30.23
N ASP A 193 2.07 -7.93 31.45
CA ASP A 193 3.19 -8.77 31.92
C ASP A 193 2.76 -10.23 32.15
N CYS A 194 1.50 -10.44 32.53
CA CYS A 194 0.91 -11.78 32.61
C CYS A 194 0.71 -12.36 31.21
N PHE A 195 0.23 -11.53 30.28
CA PHE A 195 0.03 -11.88 28.88
C PHE A 195 1.33 -12.32 28.21
N LYS A 196 2.41 -11.53 28.32
CA LYS A 196 3.74 -11.87 27.75
C LYS A 196 4.27 -13.20 28.29
N ARG A 197 4.15 -13.44 29.60
CA ARG A 197 4.67 -14.65 30.26
C ARG A 197 3.90 -15.92 29.90
N ASN A 198 2.61 -15.78 29.60
CA ASN A 198 1.70 -16.90 29.37
C ASN A 198 1.13 -16.92 27.96
N PHE A 199 1.69 -16.20 27.00
CA PHE A 199 1.09 -16.06 25.67
C PHE A 199 0.88 -17.42 24.98
N ALA A 200 1.87 -18.31 25.03
CA ALA A 200 1.75 -19.66 24.50
C ALA A 200 0.66 -20.48 25.21
N LEU A 201 0.49 -20.30 26.53
CA LEU A 201 -0.61 -20.93 27.28
C LEU A 201 -1.96 -20.37 26.83
N LEU A 202 -2.10 -19.05 26.69
CA LEU A 202 -3.34 -18.42 26.23
C LEU A 202 -3.73 -18.89 24.82
N VAL A 203 -2.76 -19.05 23.92
CA VAL A 203 -3.02 -19.59 22.57
C VAL A 203 -3.52 -21.03 22.66
N ASN A 204 -2.87 -21.86 23.47
CA ASN A 204 -3.31 -23.25 23.68
C ASN A 204 -4.68 -23.33 24.35
N ASP A 205 -4.94 -22.49 25.35
CA ASP A 205 -6.22 -22.43 26.06
C ASP A 205 -7.35 -22.03 25.11
N THR A 206 -7.14 -21.02 24.25
CA THR A 206 -8.13 -20.64 23.22
C THR A 206 -8.36 -21.78 22.22
N ILE A 207 -7.30 -22.47 21.76
CA ILE A 207 -7.44 -23.60 20.83
C ILE A 207 -8.24 -24.73 21.48
N ASN A 208 -7.89 -25.12 22.70
CA ASN A 208 -8.58 -26.20 23.42
C ASN A 208 -10.05 -25.84 23.65
N PHE A 209 -10.34 -24.60 24.07
CA PHE A 209 -11.70 -24.11 24.24
C PHE A 209 -12.53 -24.23 22.95
N LEU A 210 -11.97 -23.78 21.82
CA LEU A 210 -12.66 -23.86 20.52
C LEU A 210 -12.85 -25.29 20.02
N GLN A 211 -11.94 -26.22 20.37
CA GLN A 211 -12.08 -27.64 20.07
C GLN A 211 -13.17 -28.30 20.93
N ASP A 212 -13.26 -27.94 22.21
CA ASP A 212 -14.23 -28.48 23.15
C ASP A 212 -15.67 -28.03 22.84
N GLU A 213 -15.86 -26.75 22.49
CA GLU A 213 -17.15 -26.22 22.00
C GLU A 213 -17.50 -26.77 20.61
N GLY A 214 -16.49 -27.07 19.78
CA GLY A 214 -16.63 -27.50 18.38
C GLY A 214 -16.88 -29.00 18.17
N ASN A 215 -17.51 -29.71 19.11
CA ASN A 215 -17.64 -31.18 19.19
C ASN A 215 -18.41 -31.88 18.04
N GLY A 216 -18.47 -31.28 16.84
CA GLY A 216 -19.00 -31.88 15.61
C GLY A 216 -18.12 -31.79 14.36
N VAL A 217 -17.01 -31.03 14.30
CA VAL A 217 -16.34 -30.78 12.99
C VAL A 217 -14.86 -31.14 12.90
N VAL A 218 -14.05 -31.14 13.96
CA VAL A 218 -12.59 -31.39 13.79
C VAL A 218 -12.01 -32.22 14.93
N ARG A 219 -12.17 -33.55 14.87
CA ARG A 219 -11.52 -34.51 15.80
C ARG A 219 -10.11 -34.91 15.37
N ASP A 220 -9.77 -34.77 14.09
CA ASP A 220 -8.39 -34.87 13.63
C ASP A 220 -7.90 -33.44 13.48
N GLY A 221 -6.92 -33.03 14.29
CA GLY A 221 -6.37 -31.67 14.28
C GLY A 221 -6.13 -31.23 12.83
N PRO A 222 -6.52 -29.99 12.47
CA PRO A 222 -6.58 -29.60 11.08
C PRO A 222 -5.20 -29.80 10.45
N SER A 223 -5.13 -30.67 9.44
CA SER A 223 -3.92 -30.81 8.64
C SER A 223 -3.52 -29.41 8.19
N LEU A 224 -2.24 -29.05 8.38
CA LEU A 224 -1.72 -27.77 7.89
C LEU A 224 -1.96 -27.61 6.38
N ASP A 225 -2.10 -28.73 5.66
CA ASP A 225 -2.41 -28.78 4.23
C ASP A 225 -3.89 -28.49 3.93
N ASP A 226 -4.79 -28.64 4.91
CA ASP A 226 -6.23 -28.40 4.78
C ASP A 226 -6.65 -27.01 5.30
N MET A 227 -5.78 -26.31 6.07
CA MET A 227 -5.94 -24.90 6.47
C MET A 227 -5.42 -23.92 5.42
N GLY A 228 -5.63 -24.22 4.13
CA GLY A 228 -5.39 -23.24 3.08
C GLY A 228 -6.11 -21.94 3.43
N ILE A 229 -5.41 -20.80 3.38
CA ILE A 229 -5.98 -19.46 3.62
C ILE A 229 -7.23 -19.26 2.75
N ASP A 230 -7.28 -19.92 1.60
CA ASP A 230 -8.41 -19.95 0.67
C ASP A 230 -9.73 -20.49 1.26
N LYS A 231 -9.67 -21.25 2.37
CA LYS A 231 -10.84 -21.78 3.09
C LYS A 231 -11.23 -20.95 4.32
N VAL A 232 -10.37 -20.04 4.77
CA VAL A 232 -10.74 -19.11 5.84
C VAL A 232 -11.55 -18.00 5.19
N GLU A 233 -12.87 -18.04 5.35
CA GLU A 233 -13.74 -16.96 4.89
C GLU A 233 -13.22 -15.64 5.47
N ALA A 234 -12.70 -14.80 4.57
CA ALA A 234 -12.20 -13.49 4.95
C ALA A 234 -13.38 -12.68 5.48
N LEU A 235 -13.24 -12.12 6.69
CA LEU A 235 -14.31 -11.34 7.31
C LEU A 235 -14.75 -10.20 6.37
N GLU A 236 -16.02 -10.20 6.00
CA GLU A 236 -16.60 -9.15 5.17
C GLU A 236 -16.89 -7.88 5.97
N GLY A 237 -17.16 -6.77 5.28
CA GLY A 237 -17.50 -5.50 5.94
C GLY A 237 -18.71 -5.60 6.86
N ALA A 238 -19.72 -6.40 6.47
CA ALA A 238 -20.90 -6.65 7.31
C ALA A 238 -20.56 -7.38 8.61
N ASP A 239 -19.64 -8.35 8.54
CA ASP A 239 -19.20 -9.12 9.70
C ASP A 239 -18.45 -8.26 10.70
N LEU A 240 -17.58 -7.37 10.22
CA LEU A 240 -16.92 -6.40 11.08
C LEU A 240 -17.94 -5.41 11.65
N ARG A 241 -18.89 -4.86 10.89
CA ARG A 241 -19.93 -4.01 11.49
C ARG A 241 -20.67 -4.69 12.64
N GLN A 242 -21.00 -5.97 12.50
CA GLN A 242 -21.68 -6.73 13.55
C GLN A 242 -20.78 -7.07 14.74
N MET A 243 -19.48 -7.32 14.53
CA MET A 243 -18.56 -7.69 15.61
C MET A 243 -18.51 -6.63 16.73
N GLY A 244 -18.67 -5.34 16.40
CA GLY A 244 -18.74 -4.27 17.40
C GLY A 244 -19.84 -4.47 18.45
N SER A 245 -20.94 -5.14 18.11
CA SER A 245 -22.05 -5.43 19.02
C SER A 245 -21.75 -6.52 20.06
N HIS A 246 -20.62 -7.23 19.94
CA HIS A 246 -20.18 -8.24 20.92
C HIS A 246 -19.19 -7.66 21.93
N LEU A 247 -18.70 -6.43 21.70
CA LEU A 247 -17.68 -5.79 22.51
C LEU A 247 -18.30 -4.93 23.60
N LYS A 248 -17.84 -5.11 24.84
CA LYS A 248 -18.13 -4.20 25.94
C LYS A 248 -17.28 -2.93 25.79
N ILE A 249 -17.85 -1.88 25.23
CA ILE A 249 -17.16 -0.60 25.06
C ILE A 249 -17.38 0.24 26.32
N GLN A 250 -16.31 0.49 27.07
CA GLN A 250 -16.34 1.42 28.20
C GLN A 250 -15.92 2.82 27.73
N GLY A 251 -16.89 3.74 27.57
CA GLY A 251 -16.64 5.16 27.33
C GLY A 251 -17.51 5.79 26.24
N GLU A 252 -17.75 7.10 26.34
CA GLU A 252 -18.57 7.89 25.39
C GLU A 252 -17.94 7.99 23.98
N ARG A 253 -16.63 7.71 23.86
CA ARG A 253 -15.91 7.75 22.58
C ARG A 253 -15.63 6.33 22.12
N GLN A 254 -16.33 5.90 21.08
CA GLN A 254 -16.26 4.59 20.44
C GLN A 254 -14.94 4.36 19.64
N VAL A 255 -13.79 4.72 20.23
CA VAL A 255 -12.49 4.62 19.54
C VAL A 255 -11.83 3.29 19.90
N TYR A 256 -11.82 2.37 18.93
CA TYR A 256 -11.22 1.05 19.10
C TYR A 256 -9.68 1.13 19.02
N GLY A 257 -9.02 1.20 20.18
CA GLY A 257 -7.77 0.44 20.38
C GLY A 257 -6.47 1.17 20.12
N ASN A 258 -6.40 2.49 20.31
CA ASN A 258 -5.21 3.29 19.97
C ASN A 258 -4.69 2.99 18.54
N LEU A 259 -5.60 2.54 17.67
CA LEU A 259 -5.37 2.29 16.26
C LEU A 259 -5.92 3.47 15.46
N TYR A 260 -5.21 3.80 14.38
CA TYR A 260 -5.46 4.94 13.54
C TYR A 260 -5.59 4.45 12.10
N ARG A 261 -6.53 5.05 11.37
CA ARG A 261 -6.67 4.77 9.94
C ARG A 261 -5.56 5.47 9.16
N THR A 262 -4.96 4.74 8.24
CA THR A 262 -4.11 5.27 7.18
C THR A 262 -4.62 4.75 5.83
N ILE A 263 -4.26 5.44 4.75
CA ILE A 263 -4.71 5.12 3.39
C ILE A 263 -3.46 4.82 2.55
N THR A 264 -3.43 3.66 1.90
CA THR A 264 -2.32 3.30 1.00
C THR A 264 -2.44 4.06 -0.33
N PRO A 265 -1.39 4.13 -1.16
CA PRO A 265 -1.46 4.75 -2.48
C PRO A 265 -2.54 4.15 -3.40
N GLN A 266 -2.92 2.89 -3.18
CA GLN A 266 -3.97 2.18 -3.90
C GLN A 266 -5.38 2.44 -3.33
N GLY A 267 -5.49 3.27 -2.28
CA GLY A 267 -6.76 3.62 -1.65
C GLY A 267 -7.22 2.68 -0.55
N HIS A 268 -6.46 1.64 -0.20
CA HIS A 268 -6.86 0.72 0.86
C HIS A 268 -6.75 1.37 2.24
N VAL A 269 -7.74 1.13 3.09
CA VAL A 269 -7.76 1.59 4.48
C VAL A 269 -7.06 0.56 5.35
N LYS A 270 -6.08 1.01 6.13
CA LYS A 270 -5.30 0.18 7.06
C LYS A 270 -5.35 0.74 8.46
N TRP A 271 -5.37 -0.14 9.45
CA TRP A 271 -5.39 0.22 10.86
C TRP A 271 -4.02 0.04 11.48
N VAL A 272 -3.35 1.15 11.82
CA VAL A 272 -1.99 1.14 12.36
C VAL A 272 -1.95 1.69 13.79
N CYS A 273 -1.02 1.22 14.62
CA CYS A 273 -0.86 1.74 15.98
C CYS A 273 -0.36 3.19 15.96
N ILE A 274 -0.49 3.89 17.09
CA ILE A 274 -0.05 5.28 17.23
C ILE A 274 1.41 5.50 16.82
N ASP A 275 2.29 4.54 17.14
CA ASP A 275 3.71 4.64 16.87
C ASP A 275 3.97 4.65 15.36
N HIS A 276 3.36 3.71 14.63
CA HIS A 276 3.43 3.68 13.17
C HIS A 276 2.68 4.85 12.51
N TYR A 277 1.53 5.25 13.05
CA TYR A 277 0.80 6.41 12.54
C TYR A 277 1.67 7.67 12.56
N ARG A 278 2.40 7.91 13.65
CA ARG A 278 3.31 9.07 13.78
C ARG A 278 4.45 9.03 12.78
N VAL A 279 5.03 7.86 12.54
CA VAL A 279 6.09 7.68 11.53
C VAL A 279 5.55 7.98 10.13
N ILE A 280 4.45 7.32 9.75
CA ILE A 280 3.82 7.48 8.43
C ILE A 280 3.39 8.94 8.20
N TYR A 281 2.73 9.55 9.19
CA TYR A 281 2.27 10.92 9.09
C TYR A 281 3.43 11.90 8.90
N ARG A 282 4.51 11.75 9.69
CA ARG A 282 5.68 12.62 9.59
C ARG A 282 6.33 12.53 8.22
N GLU A 283 6.54 11.32 7.72
CA GLU A 283 7.15 11.09 6.39
C GLU A 283 6.26 11.61 5.26
N SER A 284 4.95 11.36 5.32
CA SER A 284 3.99 11.85 4.33
C SER A 284 3.88 13.37 4.33
N ALA A 285 3.73 13.98 5.51
CA ALA A 285 3.62 15.44 5.64
C ALA A 285 4.90 16.15 5.17
N VAL A 286 6.08 15.60 5.46
CA VAL A 286 7.35 16.14 4.96
C VAL A 286 7.43 16.01 3.44
N LYS A 287 7.03 14.86 2.87
CA LYS A 287 7.02 14.66 1.41
C LYS A 287 6.06 15.61 0.70
N GLU A 288 4.86 15.81 1.23
CA GLU A 288 3.88 16.77 0.70
C GLU A 288 4.42 18.20 0.72
N LEU A 289 5.05 18.59 1.84
CA LEU A 289 5.69 19.89 1.96
C LEU A 289 6.84 20.05 0.96
N LEU A 290 7.70 19.03 0.82
CA LEU A 290 8.79 19.02 -0.17
C LEU A 290 8.27 19.22 -1.59
N ASN A 291 7.22 18.47 -1.96
CA ASN A 291 6.60 18.58 -3.28
C ASN A 291 6.03 19.99 -3.52
N ALA A 292 5.35 20.57 -2.53
CA ALA A 292 4.83 21.93 -2.60
C ALA A 292 5.95 22.97 -2.76
N VAL A 293 7.03 22.86 -1.99
CA VAL A 293 8.19 23.75 -2.07
C VAL A 293 8.86 23.66 -3.44
N GLN A 294 9.07 22.45 -3.97
CA GLN A 294 9.66 22.23 -5.29
C GLN A 294 8.78 22.76 -6.43
N LEU A 295 7.47 22.58 -6.33
CA LEU A 295 6.50 23.13 -7.30
C LEU A 295 6.61 24.65 -7.41
N HIS A 296 6.93 25.33 -6.30
CA HIS A 296 7.15 26.77 -6.23
C HIS A 296 8.61 27.19 -6.36
N GLN A 297 9.48 26.30 -6.89
CA GLN A 297 10.92 26.54 -7.09
C GLN A 297 11.69 26.94 -5.83
N GLY A 298 11.14 26.65 -4.65
CA GLY A 298 11.81 26.85 -3.38
C GLY A 298 12.85 25.76 -3.10
N LYS A 299 13.75 26.02 -2.15
CA LYS A 299 14.67 25.03 -1.60
C LYS A 299 14.26 24.70 -0.17
N PHE A 300 13.98 23.44 0.10
CA PHE A 300 13.78 22.96 1.46
C PHE A 300 15.14 22.66 2.09
N ILE A 301 15.43 23.26 3.24
CA ILE A 301 16.63 22.96 4.03
C ILE A 301 16.15 22.21 5.26
N GLU A 302 16.42 20.91 5.31
CA GLU A 302 16.13 20.10 6.49
C GLU A 302 17.21 20.37 7.53
N GLU A 303 16.99 21.36 8.40
CA GLU A 303 17.82 21.49 9.60
C GLU A 303 17.54 20.30 10.51
N THR A 304 18.58 19.51 10.78
CA THR A 304 18.54 18.33 11.64
C THR A 304 18.05 18.74 13.03
N VAL A 305 16.78 18.46 13.34
CA VAL A 305 16.21 18.55 14.68
C VAL A 305 16.81 17.40 15.52
N GLY A 306 18.06 17.57 15.92
CA GLY A 306 18.86 16.47 16.46
C GLY A 306 20.24 16.89 16.91
N SER A 307 20.44 18.11 17.41
CA SER A 307 21.57 18.43 18.27
C SER A 307 21.17 19.55 19.21
N LYS A 308 21.26 19.25 20.51
CA LYS A 308 20.95 20.17 21.61
C LYS A 308 21.65 21.51 21.40
N SER A 309 20.92 22.56 21.03
CA SER A 309 21.38 23.94 21.19
C SER A 309 20.26 24.78 21.80
N LYS A 310 20.44 25.08 23.09
CA LYS A 310 19.87 26.28 23.69
C LYS A 310 20.28 27.46 22.81
N SER A 311 19.33 28.28 22.35
CA SER A 311 19.35 29.74 22.48
C SER A 311 18.66 30.47 21.30
N ARG A 312 17.69 31.31 21.70
CA ARG A 312 17.25 32.59 21.11
C ARG A 312 16.47 32.59 19.79
N ARG A 313 15.19 32.98 19.96
CA ARG A 313 14.33 33.69 18.99
C ARG A 313 15.11 34.76 18.22
N VAL A 314 15.05 34.73 16.90
CA VAL A 314 15.03 35.94 16.07
C VAL A 314 14.11 35.67 14.87
N PHE A 315 12.92 36.28 14.87
CA PHE A 315 12.16 36.50 13.65
C PHE A 315 12.76 37.71 12.92
N ARG A 316 13.14 37.57 11.66
CA ARG A 316 13.34 38.70 10.74
C ARG A 316 12.44 38.52 9.53
N HIS A 317 11.40 39.35 9.46
CA HIS A 317 10.69 39.66 8.23
C HIS A 317 11.57 40.57 7.37
N GLY A 318 11.78 40.18 6.12
CA GLY A 318 12.34 41.05 5.08
C GLY A 318 11.41 41.03 3.88
N ILE A 319 10.38 41.87 3.91
CA ILE A 319 9.62 42.25 2.71
C ILE A 319 10.49 43.26 1.96
N SER A 320 10.96 42.89 0.77
CA SER A 320 11.64 43.80 -0.14
C SER A 320 10.63 44.32 -1.16
N THR A 321 10.14 45.53 -0.94
CA THR A 321 9.52 46.35 -1.98
C THR A 321 10.60 47.05 -2.79
N LYS A 322 10.74 46.69 -4.07
CA LYS A 322 10.95 47.63 -5.18
C LYS A 322 10.27 47.05 -6.40
#